data_AF-A0A931M7W0-F1
#
_entry.id   AF-A0A931M7W0-F1
#
_cell.length_a   1.000
_cell.length_b   1.000
_cell.length_c   1.000
_cell.angle_alpha   90.00
_cell.angle_beta   90.00
_cell.angle_gamma   90.00
#
_symmetry.space_group_name_H-M   'P 1'
#
loop_
_entity.id
_entity.type
_entity.pdbx_description
1 polymer ?
#
loop_
_entity_poly.entity_id
_entity_poly.type
_entity_poly.pdbx_seq_one_letter_code
_entity_poly.pdbx_strand_id
1 'polypeptide(L)'
;RAVRFDDFIHEMVHTDIVICSTGASKYVLMKEQMQKVMKERRHKPVFIIDISVPRNIDPSINDIDNVYLYDVDDLHGIVDTNKLERQKEAEKAEGIIAEEIETFQKWLASLDSVPTVVALRNRADAVKKEEIEKLLNKLPALGEKEKEAVEYMANAIINKLIHPPTAALKEDSEDKDILIAAIRKLYGLDKEE
;
A
#
# COMPACT_ATOMS: atom_id res chain seq x y z
N ARG A 1 22.09 18.79 26.05
CA ARG A 1 20.96 19.68 26.44
C ARG A 1 20.08 19.88 25.22
N ALA A 2 18.77 20.00 25.37
CA ALA A 2 17.91 20.42 24.27
C ALA A 2 18.01 21.95 24.11
N VAL A 3 17.98 22.42 22.87
CA VAL A 3 17.95 23.85 22.52
C VAL A 3 16.81 24.09 21.55
N ARG A 4 16.40 25.36 21.39
CA ARG A 4 15.45 25.71 20.34
C ARG A 4 16.12 25.54 18.98
N PHE A 5 15.32 25.19 17.97
CA PHE A 5 15.82 25.04 16.62
C PHE A 5 16.52 26.31 16.14
N ASP A 6 15.90 27.48 16.32
CA ASP A 6 16.48 28.77 15.88
C ASP A 6 17.87 29.08 16.46
N ASP A 7 18.22 28.47 17.60
CA ASP A 7 19.49 28.70 18.30
C ASP A 7 20.60 27.73 17.87
N PHE A 8 20.32 26.76 16.98
CA PHE A 8 21.25 25.67 16.67
C PHE A 8 22.61 26.17 16.14
N ILE A 9 22.62 27.25 15.37
CA ILE A 9 23.84 27.83 14.80
C ILE A 9 24.78 28.33 15.90
N HIS A 10 24.24 28.87 16.99
CA HIS A 10 25.05 29.31 18.14
C HIS A 10 25.65 28.13 18.89
N GLU A 11 24.91 27.03 19.05
CA GLU A 11 25.41 25.81 19.69
C GLU A 11 26.49 25.11 18.85
N MET A 12 26.46 25.28 17.53
CA MET A 12 27.51 24.74 16.66
C MET A 12 28.89 25.32 16.95
N VAL A 13 29.01 26.47 17.62
CA VAL A 13 30.32 27.03 18.04
C VAL A 13 31.01 26.15 19.09
N HIS A 14 30.26 25.31 19.80
CA HIS A 14 30.79 24.44 20.86
C HIS A 14 30.64 22.95 20.56
N THR A 15 30.22 22.59 19.34
CA THR A 15 29.90 21.22 18.94
C THR A 15 30.95 20.66 18.00
N ASP A 16 31.53 19.51 18.30
CA ASP A 16 32.56 18.90 17.45
C ASP A 16 31.97 17.95 16.39
N ILE A 17 30.80 17.38 16.66
CA ILE A 17 30.07 16.48 15.76
C ILE A 17 28.61 16.95 15.65
N VAL A 18 28.18 17.25 14.42
CA VAL A 18 26.80 17.65 14.10
C VAL A 18 26.16 16.53 13.29
N ILE A 19 24.99 16.08 13.70
CA ILE A 19 24.18 15.12 12.94
C ILE A 19 22.90 15.82 12.52
N CYS A 20 22.68 15.93 11.21
CA CYS A 20 21.49 16.53 10.63
C CYS A 20 20.55 15.43 10.13
N SER A 21 19.30 15.48 10.58
CA SER A 21 18.26 14.49 10.24
C SER A 21 16.88 15.14 10.30
N THR A 22 16.70 16.24 9.55
CA THR A 22 15.42 16.96 9.51
C THR A 22 14.62 16.61 8.25
N GLY A 23 13.32 16.92 8.26
CA GLY A 23 12.43 16.78 7.10
C GLY A 23 12.38 18.03 6.21
N ALA A 24 13.36 18.93 6.32
CA ALA A 24 13.38 20.16 5.52
C ALA A 24 13.57 19.85 4.03
N SER A 25 12.90 20.62 3.17
CA SER A 25 13.04 20.54 1.71
C SER A 25 14.13 21.47 1.14
N LYS A 26 14.75 22.27 2.02
CA LYS A 26 15.82 23.22 1.70
C LYS A 26 16.95 23.04 2.70
N TYR A 27 18.13 23.58 2.36
CA TYR A 27 19.23 23.59 3.31
C TYR A 27 18.86 24.40 4.55
N VAL A 28 19.05 23.78 5.72
CA VAL A 28 18.90 24.41 7.03
C VAL A 28 20.19 25.11 7.44
N LEU A 29 21.32 24.69 6.87
CA LEU A 29 22.64 25.29 7.08
C LEU A 29 23.30 25.59 5.73
N MET A 30 23.56 26.88 5.48
CA MET A 30 24.24 27.40 4.29
C MET A 30 25.73 27.68 4.56
N LYS A 31 26.53 27.72 3.50
CA LYS A 31 27.98 28.01 3.58
C LYS A 31 28.31 29.29 4.34
N GLU A 32 27.58 30.37 4.10
CA GLU A 32 27.85 31.68 4.73
C GLU A 32 27.63 31.65 6.24
N GLN A 33 26.66 30.85 6.70
CA GLN A 33 26.39 30.66 8.13
C GLN A 33 27.52 29.86 8.77
N MET A 34 27.96 28.78 8.11
CA MET A 34 29.05 27.95 8.61
C MET A 34 30.39 28.70 8.68
N GLN A 35 30.67 29.59 7.72
CA GLN A 35 31.87 30.44 7.76
C GLN A 35 31.92 31.34 9.00
N LYS A 36 30.77 31.87 9.45
CA LYS A 36 30.69 32.67 10.68
C LYS A 36 30.97 31.81 11.91
N VAL A 37 30.34 30.63 11.96
CA VAL A 37 30.56 29.65 13.02
C VAL A 37 32.05 29.28 13.12
N MET A 38 32.72 28.99 12.00
CA MET A 38 34.15 28.62 12.01
C MET A 38 35.07 29.73 12.52
N LYS A 39 34.75 31.00 12.26
CA LYS A 39 35.48 32.13 12.82
C LYS A 39 35.37 32.17 14.35
N GLU A 40 34.17 31.99 14.88
CA GLU A 40 33.93 31.96 16.34
C GLU A 40 34.55 30.73 17.01
N ARG A 41 34.57 29.59 16.30
CA ARG A 41 35.27 28.36 16.71
C ARG A 41 36.79 28.46 16.68
N ARG A 42 37.37 29.58 16.21
CA ARG A 42 38.81 29.73 15.96
C ARG A 42 39.36 28.62 15.05
N HIS A 43 38.57 28.25 14.03
CA HIS A 43 38.88 27.19 13.07
C HIS A 43 39.12 25.79 13.66
N LYS A 44 38.60 25.51 14.86
CA LYS A 44 38.58 24.14 15.39
C LYS A 44 37.75 23.22 14.49
N PRO A 45 38.25 22.02 14.16
CA PRO A 45 37.55 21.07 13.31
C PRO A 45 36.12 20.78 13.74
N VAL A 46 35.26 20.51 12.77
CA VAL A 46 33.90 20.02 13.00
C VAL A 46 33.56 18.94 11.97
N PHE A 47 32.99 17.84 12.47
CA PHE A 47 32.44 16.77 11.66
C PHE A 47 30.93 16.96 11.56
N ILE A 48 30.41 16.89 10.34
CA ILE A 48 29.00 17.07 10.05
C ILE A 48 28.55 15.83 9.28
N ILE A 49 27.47 15.20 9.75
CA ILE A 49 26.87 14.02 9.14
C ILE A 49 25.44 14.39 8.76
N ASP A 50 25.16 14.51 7.48
CA ASP A 50 23.82 14.77 6.96
C ASP A 50 23.16 13.46 6.51
N ILE A 51 22.24 12.96 7.32
CA ILE A 51 21.44 11.77 7.03
C ILE A 51 20.06 12.09 6.46
N SER A 52 19.82 13.35 6.04
CA SER A 52 18.53 13.78 5.46
C SER A 52 18.42 13.51 3.96
N VAL A 53 17.21 13.15 3.53
CA VAL A 53 16.83 13.00 2.11
C VAL A 53 15.51 13.76 1.88
N PRO A 54 15.51 14.89 1.14
CA PRO A 54 16.63 15.53 0.44
C PRO A 54 17.65 16.15 1.40
N ARG A 55 18.89 16.36 0.93
CA ARG A 55 20.01 16.90 1.73
C ARG A 55 19.63 18.20 2.42
N ASN A 56 20.00 18.34 3.68
CA ASN A 56 19.65 19.48 4.54
C ASN A 56 20.82 20.43 4.78
N ILE A 57 22.04 20.06 4.40
CA ILE A 57 23.23 20.88 4.52
C ILE A 57 23.78 21.18 3.13
N ASP A 58 24.09 22.45 2.91
CA ASP A 58 24.71 22.91 1.67
C ASP A 58 26.04 22.19 1.41
N PRO A 59 26.18 21.42 0.30
CA PRO A 59 27.42 20.69 -0.02
C PRO A 59 28.66 21.59 -0.12
N SER A 60 28.48 22.86 -0.48
CA SER A 60 29.59 23.81 -0.66
C SER A 60 30.26 24.20 0.67
N ILE A 61 29.72 23.77 1.82
CA ILE A 61 30.35 23.86 3.13
C ILE A 61 31.67 23.06 3.19
N ASN A 62 31.82 22.00 2.38
CA ASN A 62 33.07 21.24 2.30
C ASN A 62 34.26 22.05 1.76
N ASP A 63 34.02 23.22 1.15
CA ASP A 63 35.09 24.12 0.73
C ASP A 63 35.69 24.94 1.90
N ILE A 64 35.15 24.83 3.11
CA ILE A 64 35.63 25.56 4.29
C ILE A 64 36.68 24.72 5.01
N ASP A 65 37.87 25.31 5.23
CA ASP A 65 38.94 24.65 5.98
C ASP A 65 38.47 24.17 7.36
N ASN A 66 38.83 22.93 7.69
CA ASN A 66 38.49 22.24 8.93
C ASN A 66 36.99 21.91 9.11
N VAL A 67 36.20 21.92 8.04
CA VAL A 67 34.83 21.37 8.04
C VAL A 67 34.81 20.07 7.22
N TYR A 68 34.26 19.02 7.81
CA TYR A 68 34.12 17.72 7.15
C TYR A 68 32.64 17.33 7.13
N LEU A 69 31.97 17.53 5.98
CA LEU A 69 30.60 17.12 5.75
C LEU A 69 30.57 15.77 5.03
N TYR A 70 29.89 14.81 5.66
CA TYR A 70 29.58 13.49 5.14
C TYR A 70 28.07 13.37 4.95
N ASP A 71 27.65 12.73 3.87
CA ASP A 71 26.26 12.38 3.64
C ASP A 71 26.00 10.85 3.80
N VAL A 72 24.76 10.42 3.53
CA VAL A 72 24.38 9.00 3.57
C VAL A 72 25.23 8.16 2.61
N ASP A 73 25.61 8.70 1.46
CA ASP A 73 26.39 7.98 0.45
C ASP A 73 27.83 7.76 0.92
N ASP A 74 28.43 8.76 1.57
CA ASP A 74 29.79 8.63 2.11
C ASP A 74 29.89 7.59 3.24
N LEU A 75 28.81 7.42 4.00
CA LEU A 75 28.74 6.42 5.08
C LEU A 75 28.69 4.97 4.53
N HIS A 76 28.23 4.76 3.30
CA HIS A 76 28.15 3.42 2.71
C HIS A 76 29.52 2.71 2.62
N GLY A 77 30.62 3.45 2.44
CA GLY A 77 31.98 2.89 2.33
C GLY A 77 32.49 2.23 3.63
N ILE A 78 31.92 2.57 4.79
CA ILE A 78 32.33 2.04 6.11
C ILE A 78 31.52 0.78 6.48
N VAL A 79 30.47 0.49 5.71
CA VAL A 79 29.42 -0.47 6.05
C VAL A 79 29.76 -1.90 5.53
N ASP A 80 30.97 -2.15 5.02
CA ASP A 80 31.38 -3.47 4.50
C ASP A 80 31.75 -4.50 5.58
N THR A 81 31.93 -4.11 6.84
CA THR A 81 32.47 -4.99 7.90
C THR A 81 31.48 -6.08 8.36
N ASN A 82 30.17 -5.92 8.14
CA ASN A 82 29.13 -6.90 8.56
C ASN A 82 28.36 -7.53 7.38
N LYS A 83 28.99 -7.61 6.20
CA LYS A 83 28.35 -8.09 4.97
C LYS A 83 27.86 -9.54 5.08
N LEU A 84 28.63 -10.42 5.72
CA LEU A 84 28.29 -11.84 5.89
C LEU A 84 27.08 -12.07 6.81
N GLU A 85 26.99 -11.32 7.92
CA GLU A 85 25.83 -11.41 8.83
C GLU A 85 24.57 -10.85 8.15
N ARG A 86 24.70 -9.73 7.42
CA ARG A 86 23.57 -9.20 6.64
C ARG A 86 23.11 -10.14 5.54
N GLN A 87 24.04 -10.84 4.88
CA GLN A 87 23.67 -11.80 3.84
C GLN A 87 22.85 -12.95 4.43
N LYS A 88 23.23 -13.48 5.60
CA LYS A 88 22.45 -14.53 6.28
C LYS A 88 21.05 -14.07 6.69
N GLU A 89 20.92 -12.84 7.19
CA GLU A 89 19.58 -12.30 7.52
C GLU A 89 18.77 -11.96 6.27
N ALA A 90 19.41 -11.56 5.17
CA ALA A 90 18.75 -11.35 3.88
C ALA A 90 18.20 -12.67 3.31
N GLU A 91 18.95 -13.77 3.36
CA GLU A 91 18.48 -15.09 2.94
C GLU A 91 17.24 -15.55 3.73
N LYS A 92 17.20 -15.28 5.04
CA LYS A 92 15.99 -15.54 5.85
C LYS A 92 14.81 -14.68 5.42
N ALA A 93 15.05 -13.40 5.16
CA ALA A 93 14.02 -12.48 4.68
C ALA A 93 13.48 -12.88 3.30
N GLU A 94 14.33 -13.36 2.40
CA GLU A 94 13.93 -13.91 1.10
C GLU A 94 12.99 -15.10 1.23
N GLY A 95 13.23 -15.99 2.21
CA GLY A 95 12.31 -17.09 2.53
C GLY A 95 10.92 -16.60 2.95
N ILE A 96 10.85 -15.60 3.83
CA ILE A 96 9.59 -14.97 4.25
C ILE A 96 8.87 -14.34 3.06
N ILE A 97 9.62 -13.61 2.20
CA ILE A 97 9.05 -12.98 1.00
C ILE A 97 8.46 -14.04 0.05
N ALA A 98 9.14 -15.18 -0.13
CA ALA A 98 8.63 -16.25 -0.99
C ALA A 98 7.31 -16.85 -0.47
N GLU A 99 7.19 -17.09 0.84
CA GLU A 99 5.95 -17.57 1.47
C GLU A 99 4.79 -16.56 1.31
N GLU A 100 5.08 -15.27 1.49
CA GLU A 100 4.09 -14.20 1.32
C GLU A 100 3.68 -14.02 -0.15
N ILE A 101 4.58 -14.22 -1.11
CA ILE A 101 4.25 -14.20 -2.54
C ILE A 101 3.28 -15.32 -2.88
N GLU A 102 3.50 -16.55 -2.38
CA GLU A 102 2.58 -17.67 -2.61
C GLU A 102 1.19 -17.36 -2.03
N THR A 103 1.14 -16.83 -0.81
CA THR A 103 -0.10 -16.42 -0.14
C THR A 103 -0.83 -15.33 -0.93
N PHE A 104 -0.09 -14.32 -1.40
CA PHE A 104 -0.63 -13.24 -2.22
C PHE A 104 -1.16 -13.75 -3.57
N GLN A 105 -0.47 -14.68 -4.23
CA GLN A 105 -0.93 -15.26 -5.49
C GLN A 105 -2.23 -16.06 -5.32
N LYS A 106 -2.35 -16.88 -4.26
CA LYS A 106 -3.60 -17.57 -3.92
C LYS A 106 -4.73 -16.59 -3.67
N TRP A 107 -4.46 -15.52 -2.91
CA TRP A 107 -5.42 -14.45 -2.71
C TRP A 107 -5.82 -13.76 -4.02
N LEU A 108 -4.88 -13.48 -4.92
CA LEU A 108 -5.17 -12.83 -6.20
C LEU A 108 -6.04 -13.73 -7.09
N ALA A 109 -5.70 -15.01 -7.24
CA ALA A 109 -6.52 -16.01 -7.94
C ALA A 109 -7.91 -16.20 -7.29
N SER A 110 -8.02 -15.93 -5.97
CA SER A 110 -9.32 -15.93 -5.29
C SER A 110 -10.29 -14.90 -5.89
N LEU A 111 -9.78 -13.79 -6.45
CA LEU A 111 -10.58 -12.68 -6.97
C LEU A 111 -11.16 -12.92 -8.37
N ASP A 112 -10.65 -13.88 -9.15
CA ASP A 112 -11.11 -14.14 -10.53
C ASP A 112 -12.58 -14.59 -10.61
N SER A 113 -13.13 -15.13 -9.52
CA SER A 113 -14.54 -15.50 -9.47
C SER A 113 -15.47 -14.32 -9.17
N VAL A 114 -14.96 -13.18 -8.69
CA VAL A 114 -15.77 -12.01 -8.31
C VAL A 114 -16.63 -11.49 -9.46
N PRO A 115 -16.10 -11.27 -10.69
CA PRO A 115 -16.93 -10.84 -11.82
C PRO A 115 -18.06 -11.82 -12.14
N THR A 116 -17.79 -13.12 -12.04
CA THR A 116 -18.79 -14.18 -12.29
C THR A 116 -19.87 -14.21 -11.22
N VAL A 117 -19.52 -14.03 -9.94
CA VAL A 117 -20.50 -13.91 -8.84
C VAL A 117 -21.40 -12.71 -9.05
N VAL A 118 -20.86 -11.56 -9.46
CA VAL A 118 -21.64 -10.34 -9.74
C VAL A 118 -22.58 -10.59 -10.92
N ALA A 119 -22.08 -11.15 -12.02
CA ALA A 119 -22.89 -11.45 -13.20
C ALA A 119 -24.03 -12.43 -12.89
N LEU A 120 -23.75 -13.49 -12.12
CA LEU A 120 -24.75 -14.46 -11.69
C LEU A 120 -25.88 -13.82 -10.87
N ARG A 121 -25.53 -12.95 -9.91
CA ARG A 121 -26.51 -12.22 -9.10
C ARG A 121 -27.37 -11.29 -9.94
N ASN A 122 -26.74 -10.51 -10.82
CA ASN A 122 -27.45 -9.60 -11.71
C ASN A 122 -28.43 -10.36 -12.62
N ARG A 123 -28.00 -11.49 -13.17
CA ARG A 123 -28.87 -12.34 -14.01
C ARG A 123 -30.06 -12.89 -13.22
N ALA A 124 -29.83 -13.36 -12.00
CA ALA A 124 -30.89 -13.88 -11.14
C ALA A 124 -31.90 -12.79 -10.74
N ASP A 125 -31.43 -11.59 -10.41
CA ASP A 125 -32.30 -10.45 -10.11
C ASP A 125 -33.09 -9.97 -11.33
N ALA A 126 -32.50 -10.03 -12.53
CA ALA A 126 -33.21 -9.71 -13.77
C ALA A 126 -34.37 -10.68 -14.03
N VAL A 127 -34.14 -11.99 -13.88
CA VAL A 127 -35.20 -13.01 -14.01
C VAL A 127 -36.30 -12.78 -12.97
N LYS A 128 -35.93 -12.49 -11.72
CA LYS A 128 -36.87 -12.20 -10.64
C LYS A 128 -37.77 -11.02 -10.98
N LYS A 129 -37.20 -9.90 -11.43
CA LYS A 129 -37.94 -8.70 -11.82
C LYS A 129 -38.90 -8.98 -12.97
N GLU A 130 -38.43 -9.66 -14.01
CA GLU A 130 -39.23 -10.03 -15.18
C GLU A 130 -40.47 -10.86 -14.79
N GLU A 131 -40.30 -11.85 -13.91
CA GLU A 131 -41.42 -12.70 -13.48
C GLU A 131 -42.40 -11.98 -12.53
N ILE A 132 -41.90 -11.10 -11.66
CA ILE A 132 -42.76 -10.26 -10.81
C ILE A 132 -43.59 -9.30 -11.69
N GLU A 133 -42.97 -8.63 -12.66
CA GLU A 133 -43.68 -7.75 -13.60
C GLU A 133 -44.76 -8.50 -14.39
N LYS A 134 -44.46 -9.71 -14.89
CA LYS A 134 -45.45 -10.57 -15.56
C LYS A 134 -46.63 -10.90 -14.65
N LEU A 135 -46.40 -11.17 -13.37
CA LEU A 135 -47.47 -11.44 -12.40
C LEU A 135 -48.31 -10.19 -12.15
N LEU A 136 -47.68 -9.04 -11.90
CA LEU A 136 -48.36 -7.77 -11.65
C LEU A 136 -49.23 -7.33 -12.83
N ASN A 137 -48.76 -7.55 -14.06
CA ASN A 137 -49.52 -7.28 -15.28
C ASN A 137 -50.75 -8.20 -15.42
N LYS A 138 -50.68 -9.45 -14.95
CA LYS A 138 -51.82 -10.40 -14.97
C LYS A 138 -52.81 -10.14 -13.84
N LEU A 139 -52.36 -9.59 -12.72
CA LEU A 139 -53.16 -9.35 -11.52
C LEU A 139 -53.04 -7.88 -11.06
N PRO A 140 -53.59 -6.92 -11.82
CA PRO A 140 -53.43 -5.48 -11.54
C PRO A 140 -54.13 -5.01 -10.26
N ALA A 141 -55.02 -5.84 -9.68
CA ALA A 141 -55.75 -5.54 -8.44
C ALA A 141 -55.05 -6.06 -7.17
N LEU A 142 -53.79 -6.51 -7.24
CA LEU A 142 -53.04 -6.91 -6.04
C LEU A 142 -52.86 -5.70 -5.09
N GLY A 143 -53.19 -5.89 -3.82
CA GLY A 143 -52.87 -4.92 -2.77
C GLY A 143 -51.37 -4.90 -2.45
N GLU A 144 -50.91 -3.84 -1.78
CA GLU A 144 -49.48 -3.65 -1.47
C GLU A 144 -48.91 -4.75 -0.57
N LYS A 145 -49.70 -5.24 0.40
CA LYS A 145 -49.25 -6.33 1.29
C LYS A 145 -49.01 -7.63 0.53
N GLU A 146 -49.85 -7.94 -0.45
CA GLU A 146 -49.69 -9.12 -1.30
C GLU A 146 -48.46 -8.98 -2.21
N LYS A 147 -48.18 -7.79 -2.74
CA LYS A 147 -46.97 -7.52 -3.54
C LYS A 147 -45.71 -7.75 -2.72
N GLU A 148 -45.63 -7.18 -1.51
CA GLU A 148 -44.50 -7.38 -0.60
C GLU A 148 -44.28 -8.85 -0.27
N ALA A 149 -45.36 -9.61 -0.02
CA ALA A 149 -45.28 -11.06 0.24
C ALA A 149 -44.72 -11.84 -0.97
N VAL A 150 -45.14 -11.49 -2.19
CA VAL A 150 -44.61 -12.10 -3.42
C VAL A 150 -43.13 -11.77 -3.61
N GLU A 151 -42.74 -10.50 -3.44
CA GLU A 151 -41.34 -10.08 -3.56
C GLU A 151 -40.46 -10.79 -2.53
N TYR A 152 -40.93 -10.87 -1.28
CA TYR A 152 -40.24 -11.60 -0.21
C TYR A 152 -40.03 -13.07 -0.59
N MET A 153 -41.07 -13.74 -1.07
CA MET A 153 -40.98 -15.13 -1.51
C MET A 153 -40.00 -15.30 -2.68
N ALA A 154 -40.08 -14.43 -3.69
CA ALA A 154 -39.20 -14.47 -4.86
C ALA A 154 -37.73 -14.26 -4.46
N ASN A 155 -37.46 -13.29 -3.57
CA ASN A 155 -36.13 -13.07 -3.00
C ASN A 155 -35.63 -14.31 -2.24
N ALA A 156 -36.47 -14.93 -1.42
CA ALA A 156 -36.10 -16.12 -0.66
C ALA A 156 -35.73 -17.30 -1.57
N ILE A 157 -36.48 -17.52 -2.66
CA ILE A 157 -36.18 -18.57 -3.65
C ILE A 157 -34.87 -18.28 -4.38
N ILE A 158 -34.71 -17.06 -4.90
CA ILE A 158 -33.50 -16.66 -5.64
C ILE A 158 -32.27 -16.80 -4.76
N ASN A 159 -32.30 -16.28 -3.53
CA ASN A 159 -31.19 -16.38 -2.59
C ASN A 159 -30.80 -17.84 -2.30
N LYS A 160 -31.79 -18.73 -2.13
CA LYS A 160 -31.52 -20.16 -1.93
C LYS A 160 -30.90 -20.84 -3.16
N LEU A 161 -31.28 -20.44 -4.37
CA LEU A 161 -30.75 -21.02 -5.61
C LEU A 161 -29.34 -20.50 -5.96
N ILE A 162 -29.06 -19.22 -5.71
CA ILE A 162 -27.75 -18.62 -6.04
C ILE A 162 -26.69 -18.84 -4.97
N HIS A 163 -27.08 -19.19 -3.74
CA HIS A 163 -26.14 -19.39 -2.64
C HIS A 163 -25.14 -20.53 -2.91
N PRO A 164 -25.56 -21.76 -3.30
CA PRO A 164 -24.61 -22.84 -3.60
C PRO A 164 -23.57 -22.51 -4.69
N PRO A 165 -23.94 -21.99 -5.89
CA PRO A 165 -22.94 -21.63 -6.89
C PRO A 165 -22.06 -20.45 -6.48
N THR A 166 -22.58 -19.49 -5.70
CA THR A 166 -21.77 -18.40 -5.16
C THR A 166 -20.73 -18.91 -4.14
N ALA A 167 -21.12 -19.88 -3.31
CA ALA A 167 -20.22 -20.49 -2.34
C ALA A 167 -19.11 -21.29 -3.06
N ALA A 168 -19.48 -22.13 -4.03
CA ALA A 168 -18.53 -22.90 -4.82
C ALA A 168 -17.52 -22.02 -5.58
N LEU A 169 -17.95 -20.85 -6.09
CA LEU A 169 -17.06 -19.87 -6.73
C LEU A 169 -16.08 -19.19 -5.76
N LYS A 170 -16.39 -19.16 -4.47
CA LYS A 170 -15.52 -18.56 -3.43
C LYS A 170 -14.57 -19.56 -2.80
N GLU A 171 -14.84 -20.86 -2.93
CA GLU A 171 -13.93 -21.90 -2.48
C GLU A 171 -12.68 -21.92 -3.35
N ASP A 172 -11.53 -22.10 -2.69
CA ASP A 172 -10.25 -22.26 -3.35
C ASP A 172 -10.12 -23.73 -3.79
N SER A 173 -10.12 -23.97 -5.10
CA SER A 173 -10.07 -25.31 -5.70
C SER A 173 -9.24 -25.31 -6.98
N GLU A 174 -8.56 -26.42 -7.27
CA GLU A 174 -7.73 -26.55 -8.48
C GLU A 174 -8.55 -26.38 -9.78
N ASP A 175 -9.84 -26.75 -9.74
CA ASP A 175 -10.74 -26.68 -10.90
C ASP A 175 -11.54 -25.36 -10.98
N LYS A 176 -11.11 -24.30 -10.28
CA LYS A 176 -11.86 -23.05 -10.18
C LYS A 176 -12.13 -22.40 -11.53
N ASP A 177 -11.17 -22.41 -12.45
CA ASP A 177 -11.36 -21.86 -13.80
C ASP A 177 -12.40 -22.63 -14.60
N ILE A 178 -12.40 -23.97 -14.46
CA ILE A 178 -13.40 -24.84 -15.11
C ILE A 178 -14.78 -24.56 -14.52
N LEU A 179 -14.89 -24.38 -13.20
CA LEU A 179 -16.14 -24.04 -12.51
C LEU A 179 -16.65 -22.66 -12.94
N ILE A 180 -15.78 -21.66 -13.03
CA ILE A 180 -16.10 -20.32 -13.53
C ILE A 180 -16.66 -20.44 -14.95
N ALA A 181 -15.95 -21.11 -15.86
CA ALA A 181 -16.40 -21.30 -17.24
C ALA A 181 -17.73 -22.07 -17.33
N ALA A 182 -17.92 -23.10 -16.50
CA ALA A 182 -19.16 -23.86 -16.45
C ALA A 182 -20.34 -23.01 -15.99
N ILE A 183 -20.20 -22.23 -14.91
CA ILE A 183 -21.26 -21.34 -14.42
C ILE A 183 -21.59 -20.26 -15.44
N ARG A 184 -20.56 -19.65 -16.05
CA ARG A 184 -20.77 -18.64 -17.10
C ARG A 184 -21.55 -19.21 -18.28
N LYS A 185 -21.22 -20.42 -18.73
CA LYS A 185 -21.94 -21.12 -19.80
C LYS A 185 -23.36 -21.53 -19.41
N LEU A 186 -23.55 -22.13 -18.24
CA LEU A 186 -24.85 -22.64 -17.77
C LEU A 186 -25.87 -21.52 -17.55
N TYR A 187 -25.41 -20.37 -17.06
CA TYR A 187 -26.26 -19.21 -16.78
C TYR A 187 -26.25 -18.16 -17.91
N GLY A 188 -25.47 -18.39 -18.97
CA GLY A 188 -25.37 -17.49 -20.13
C GLY A 188 -24.76 -16.12 -19.80
N LEU A 189 -23.76 -16.09 -18.92
CA LEU A 189 -23.09 -14.88 -18.42
C LEU A 189 -22.00 -14.35 -19.37
N ASP A 190 -21.66 -15.10 -20.41
CA ASP A 190 -20.66 -14.73 -21.44
C ASP A 190 -21.20 -13.79 -22.52
N LYS A 191 -22.50 -13.44 -22.46
CA LYS A 191 -23.09 -12.48 -23.38
C LYS A 191 -22.88 -11.08 -22.82
N GLU A 192 -21.78 -10.45 -23.23
CA GLU A 192 -21.76 -9.01 -23.42
C GLU A 192 -22.73 -8.68 -24.57
N GLU A 193 -23.75 -7.89 -24.25
CA GLU A 193 -24.19 -6.83 -25.19
C GLU A 193 -23.16 -5.70 -25.15
#